data_AF-A0A7K2JCD9-F1
#
_entry.id   AF-A0A7K2JCD9-F1
#
_cell.length_a   1.000
_cell.length_b   1.000
_cell.length_c   1.000
_cell.angle_alpha   90.00
_cell.angle_beta   90.00
_cell.angle_gamma   90.00
#
_symmetry.space_group_name_H-M   'P 1'
#
loop_
_entity.id
_entity.type
_entity.pdbx_description
1 polymer ?
#
loop_
_entity_poly.entity_id
_entity_poly.type
_entity_poly.pdbx_seq_one_letter_code
_entity_poly.pdbx_strand_id
1 'polypeptide(L)'
;MAAGGRLTSLARTRSCYSGEPVQYAAEALRAYREDSFLPDAHGEQAVLESQVMKELGRGGEWWAHPVGIAGMRLAPGQPVVVLDSHSGSRPGRKFPMADYALAHLLPFAEPGVQVNGVMRLRVSGVRKADLQLELVGTGSRLVLRGAQGTRWRHLLAERRRDLEEGGLLPLWDEAEVTSYELEDEREFASLVQTGNDLAWLGSGLLRRIAIFQNFSTAYSTRSWVTGDEWIFELDTHRNVPLDHDAFLDRLMDEIWGLPLRITRRYCDCNLLDTARGYQCTFYLEHRHPDVPGVMQIRFRWGDPVYGDDVRDRLEDLDADQDWLDRVLPRRSGRPGGSAVRTGGSR
;
A
#
# COMPACT_ATOMS: atom_id res chain seq x y z
N MET A 1 -13.71 3.81 -35.48
CA MET A 1 -13.46 2.93 -34.31
C MET A 1 -14.65 3.06 -33.37
N ALA A 2 -15.33 1.96 -33.04
CA ALA A 2 -16.58 1.98 -32.27
C ALA A 2 -16.32 2.50 -30.84
N ALA A 3 -17.17 3.42 -30.35
CA ALA A 3 -17.04 4.07 -29.05
C ALA A 3 -16.90 3.10 -27.86
N GLY A 4 -17.40 1.86 -28.00
CA GLY A 4 -17.24 0.79 -27.00
C GLY A 4 -15.78 0.36 -26.77
N GLY A 5 -14.94 0.35 -27.81
CA GLY A 5 -13.55 -0.12 -27.69
C GLY A 5 -12.67 0.84 -26.86
N ARG A 6 -12.89 2.15 -27.00
CA ARG A 6 -12.12 3.17 -26.26
C ARG A 6 -12.42 3.14 -24.77
N LEU A 7 -13.70 3.05 -24.39
CA LEU A 7 -14.10 3.01 -22.98
C LEU A 7 -13.55 1.76 -22.27
N THR A 8 -13.62 0.59 -22.92
CA THR A 8 -13.07 -0.64 -22.35
C THR A 8 -11.56 -0.54 -22.15
N SER A 9 -10.83 0.07 -23.09
CA SER A 9 -9.39 0.30 -22.93
C SER A 9 -9.08 1.20 -21.73
N LEU A 10 -9.78 2.33 -21.61
CA LEU A 10 -9.59 3.27 -20.49
C LEU A 10 -9.94 2.62 -19.14
N ALA A 11 -11.02 1.83 -19.08
CA ALA A 11 -11.41 1.12 -17.87
C ALA A 11 -10.37 0.07 -17.44
N ARG A 12 -9.74 -0.62 -18.40
CA ARG A 12 -8.62 -1.54 -18.11
C ARG A 12 -7.41 -0.79 -17.59
N THR A 13 -7.01 0.32 -18.23
CA THR A 13 -5.90 1.14 -17.73
C THR A 13 -6.17 1.65 -16.32
N ARG A 14 -7.36 2.20 -16.07
CA ARG A 14 -7.79 2.65 -14.75
C ARG A 14 -7.71 1.53 -13.70
N SER A 15 -8.16 0.33 -14.06
CA SER A 15 -8.08 -0.87 -13.21
C SER A 15 -6.64 -1.24 -12.88
N CYS A 16 -5.71 -1.17 -13.84
CA CYS A 16 -4.29 -1.45 -13.60
C CYS A 16 -3.62 -0.47 -12.62
N TYR A 17 -4.12 0.77 -12.55
CA TYR A 17 -3.60 1.79 -11.63
C TYR A 17 -4.26 1.71 -10.25
N SER A 18 -5.58 1.59 -10.19
CA SER A 18 -6.35 1.68 -8.93
C SER A 18 -6.66 0.33 -8.27
N GLY A 19 -6.64 -0.78 -9.02
CA GLY A 19 -7.11 -2.09 -8.55
C GLY A 19 -8.63 -2.24 -8.56
N GLU A 20 -9.36 -1.27 -9.13
CA GLU A 20 -10.81 -1.38 -9.30
C GLU A 20 -11.16 -2.50 -10.29
N PRO A 21 -12.28 -3.23 -10.09
CA PRO A 21 -12.82 -4.11 -11.13
C PRO A 21 -13.10 -3.32 -12.42
N VAL A 22 -12.73 -3.87 -13.58
CA VAL A 22 -12.91 -3.20 -14.89
C VAL A 22 -14.34 -2.72 -15.13
N GLN A 23 -15.34 -3.48 -14.68
CA GLN A 23 -16.75 -3.08 -14.78
C GLN A 23 -17.04 -1.80 -13.98
N TYR A 24 -16.55 -1.72 -12.76
CA TYR A 24 -16.68 -0.54 -11.90
C TYR A 24 -15.95 0.66 -12.52
N ALA A 25 -14.71 0.47 -12.99
CA ALA A 25 -13.95 1.50 -13.67
C ALA A 25 -14.68 2.03 -14.92
N ALA A 26 -15.32 1.15 -15.70
CA ALA A 26 -16.11 1.54 -16.87
C ALA A 26 -17.36 2.34 -16.50
N GLU A 27 -18.02 2.02 -15.38
CA GLU A 27 -19.17 2.77 -14.87
C GLU A 27 -18.75 4.16 -14.38
N ALA A 28 -17.67 4.25 -13.60
CA ALA A 28 -17.11 5.52 -13.15
C ALA A 28 -16.75 6.43 -14.33
N LEU A 29 -16.05 5.91 -15.34
CA LEU A 29 -15.68 6.66 -16.55
C LEU A 29 -16.90 7.10 -17.39
N ARG A 30 -18.03 6.40 -17.32
CA ARG A 30 -19.28 6.83 -17.99
C ARG A 30 -19.95 7.98 -17.24
N ALA A 31 -19.93 7.94 -15.92
CA ALA A 31 -20.56 8.92 -15.05
C ALA A 31 -19.78 10.25 -15.03
N TYR A 32 -18.44 10.21 -15.12
CA TYR A 32 -17.56 11.37 -14.96
C TYR A 32 -16.76 11.63 -16.23
N ARG A 33 -17.44 12.12 -17.28
CA ARG A 33 -16.82 12.35 -18.59
C ARG A 33 -15.83 13.53 -18.64
N GLU A 34 -15.93 14.47 -17.70
CA GLU A 34 -15.15 15.71 -17.69
C GLU A 34 -14.03 15.73 -16.64
N ASP A 35 -13.99 14.75 -15.73
CA ASP A 35 -12.95 14.66 -14.70
C ASP A 35 -11.73 13.85 -15.17
N SER A 36 -10.61 14.03 -14.47
CA SER A 36 -9.42 13.17 -14.61
C SER A 36 -9.82 11.69 -14.53
N PHE A 37 -9.21 10.85 -15.37
CA PHE A 37 -9.48 9.42 -15.36
C PHE A 37 -9.13 8.75 -14.04
N LEU A 38 -8.28 9.36 -13.22
CA LEU A 38 -8.04 9.07 -11.81
C LEU A 38 -7.89 10.41 -11.08
N PRO A 39 -8.95 10.93 -10.45
CA PRO A 39 -8.86 12.21 -9.76
C PRO A 39 -7.92 12.08 -8.56
N ASP A 40 -7.19 13.15 -8.25
CA ASP A 40 -6.42 13.26 -7.01
C ASP A 40 -7.29 13.80 -5.86
N ALA A 41 -6.86 13.58 -4.61
CA ALA A 41 -7.49 14.23 -3.45
C ALA A 41 -6.81 15.58 -3.18
N HIS A 42 -7.53 16.47 -2.51
CA HIS A 42 -6.98 17.75 -2.06
C HIS A 42 -7.37 18.02 -0.62
N GLY A 43 -6.60 18.89 0.04
CA GLY A 43 -6.83 19.30 1.43
C GLY A 43 -6.91 18.13 2.40
N GLU A 44 -7.86 18.21 3.33
CA GLU A 44 -8.05 17.22 4.40
C GLU A 44 -8.35 15.80 3.90
N GLN A 45 -8.93 15.64 2.70
CA GLN A 45 -9.17 14.32 2.13
C GLN A 45 -7.85 13.68 1.69
N ALA A 46 -6.91 14.47 1.17
CA ALA A 46 -5.56 13.99 0.86
C ALA A 46 -4.80 13.62 2.13
N VAL A 47 -4.97 14.40 3.21
CA VAL A 47 -4.37 14.11 4.52
C VAL A 47 -4.90 12.76 5.05
N LEU A 48 -6.21 12.55 5.05
CA LEU A 48 -6.82 11.28 5.48
C LEU A 48 -6.28 10.08 4.69
N GLU A 49 -6.31 10.16 3.36
CA GLU A 49 -5.82 9.09 2.49
C GLU A 49 -4.31 8.83 2.66
N SER A 50 -3.52 9.89 2.82
CA SER A 50 -2.09 9.80 3.09
C SER A 50 -1.79 9.08 4.41
N GLN A 51 -2.48 9.45 5.49
CA GLN A 51 -2.30 8.78 6.78
C GLN A 51 -2.69 7.30 6.70
N VAL A 52 -3.76 6.95 5.98
CA VAL A 52 -4.11 5.54 5.73
C VAL A 52 -2.99 4.79 5.02
N MET A 53 -2.44 5.37 3.94
CA MET A 53 -1.33 4.77 3.20
C MET A 53 -0.08 4.59 4.08
N LYS A 54 0.25 5.61 4.89
CA LYS A 54 1.40 5.59 5.80
C LYS A 54 1.27 4.49 6.84
N GLU A 55 0.13 4.45 7.54
CA GLU A 55 -0.06 3.54 8.68
C GLU A 55 -0.20 2.08 8.24
N LEU A 56 -0.85 1.80 7.12
CA LEU A 56 -0.90 0.44 6.56
C LEU A 56 0.42 0.02 5.92
N GLY A 57 1.25 0.98 5.53
CA GLY A 57 2.53 0.75 4.86
C GLY A 57 3.68 0.29 5.76
N ARG A 58 3.57 0.40 7.09
CA ARG A 58 4.65 0.30 8.09
C ARG A 58 5.48 -1.00 8.07
N GLY A 59 5.12 -1.99 7.26
CA GLY A 59 5.89 -3.21 7.05
C GLY A 59 5.78 -4.18 8.22
N GLY A 60 6.60 -5.24 8.19
CA GLY A 60 6.68 -6.26 9.24
C GLY A 60 5.80 -7.48 9.02
N GLU A 61 4.75 -7.35 8.19
CA GLU A 61 3.80 -8.41 7.86
C GLU A 61 3.85 -8.80 6.38
N TRP A 62 3.16 -9.89 6.06
CA TRP A 62 2.96 -10.43 4.71
C TRP A 62 1.56 -10.14 4.19
N TRP A 63 1.48 -9.83 2.90
CA TRP A 63 0.24 -9.48 2.23
C TRP A 63 0.22 -10.02 0.81
N ALA A 64 -0.98 -10.31 0.31
CA ALA A 64 -1.19 -10.75 -1.07
C ALA A 64 -1.06 -9.59 -2.07
N HIS A 65 -1.34 -8.37 -1.59
CA HIS A 65 -1.23 -7.13 -2.37
C HIS A 65 -0.30 -6.13 -1.65
N PRO A 66 0.18 -5.09 -2.37
CA PRO A 66 1.05 -4.07 -1.81
C PRO A 66 0.43 -3.47 -0.55
N VAL A 67 1.18 -3.53 0.57
CA VAL A 67 0.77 -3.02 1.90
C VAL A 67 -0.61 -3.52 2.38
N GLY A 68 -1.06 -4.70 1.90
CA GLY A 68 -2.33 -5.30 2.29
C GLY A 68 -3.58 -4.65 1.68
N ILE A 69 -3.40 -3.89 0.59
CA ILE A 69 -4.48 -3.18 -0.11
C ILE A 69 -4.63 -3.74 -1.52
N ALA A 70 -5.73 -4.46 -1.76
CA ALA A 70 -6.07 -5.03 -3.05
C ALA A 70 -6.45 -3.98 -4.10
N GLY A 71 -6.92 -2.82 -3.67
CA GLY A 71 -7.24 -1.70 -4.56
C GLY A 71 -8.03 -0.59 -3.89
N MET A 72 -8.30 0.47 -4.64
CA MET A 72 -9.05 1.63 -4.19
C MET A 72 -10.15 1.98 -5.19
N ARG A 73 -11.40 1.99 -4.71
CA ARG A 73 -12.55 2.43 -5.51
C ARG A 73 -12.81 3.91 -5.26
N LEU A 74 -12.69 4.72 -6.30
CA LEU A 74 -12.94 6.15 -6.21
C LEU A 74 -14.42 6.40 -6.49
N ALA A 75 -15.26 6.11 -5.50
CA ALA A 75 -16.66 6.48 -5.56
C ALA A 75 -16.81 7.99 -5.31
N PRO A 76 -17.79 8.65 -5.95
CA PRO A 76 -18.06 10.06 -5.72
C PRO A 76 -18.34 10.34 -4.25
N GLY A 77 -17.51 11.20 -3.64
CA GLY A 77 -17.67 11.67 -2.27
C GLY A 77 -17.26 10.68 -1.15
N GLN A 78 -16.93 9.41 -1.46
CA GLN A 78 -16.44 8.48 -0.45
C GLN A 78 -15.56 7.37 -1.05
N PRO A 79 -14.23 7.54 -1.08
CA PRO A 79 -13.33 6.49 -1.55
C PRO A 79 -13.41 5.23 -0.67
N VAL A 80 -13.22 4.07 -1.30
CA VAL A 80 -13.24 2.77 -0.64
C VAL A 80 -11.88 2.09 -0.82
N VAL A 81 -11.15 1.88 0.26
CA VAL A 81 -9.94 1.06 0.30
C VAL A 81 -10.35 -0.39 0.51
N VAL A 82 -9.98 -1.27 -0.42
CA VAL A 82 -10.28 -2.70 -0.36
C VAL A 82 -9.06 -3.40 0.24
N LEU A 83 -9.26 -3.98 1.43
CA LEU A 83 -8.21 -4.69 2.15
C LEU A 83 -8.10 -6.13 1.66
N ASP A 84 -6.92 -6.71 1.82
CA ASP A 84 -6.72 -8.15 1.72
C ASP A 84 -7.61 -8.92 2.70
N SER A 85 -7.74 -10.23 2.46
CA SER A 85 -8.44 -11.08 3.41
C SER A 85 -7.68 -11.15 4.73
N HIS A 86 -6.35 -11.29 4.64
CA HIS A 86 -5.50 -11.57 5.78
C HIS A 86 -4.11 -10.96 5.62
N SER A 87 -3.44 -10.75 6.75
CA SER A 87 -2.01 -10.57 6.85
C SER A 87 -1.36 -11.83 7.44
N GLY A 88 -0.09 -12.04 7.14
CA GLY A 88 0.70 -13.12 7.74
C GLY A 88 1.86 -12.57 8.56
N SER A 89 2.08 -13.08 9.77
CA SER A 89 3.30 -12.81 10.56
C SER A 89 4.17 -14.04 10.69
N ARG A 90 5.38 -13.82 11.21
CA ARG A 90 6.30 -14.89 11.57
C ARG A 90 6.08 -15.37 13.01
N PRO A 91 6.08 -16.70 13.27
CA PRO A 91 6.12 -17.81 12.30
C PRO A 91 4.70 -18.25 11.86
N GLY A 92 4.35 -18.02 10.58
CA GLY A 92 3.23 -18.65 9.88
C GLY A 92 1.82 -18.37 10.40
N ARG A 93 1.62 -17.33 11.20
CA ARG A 93 0.28 -16.99 11.72
C ARG A 93 -0.43 -16.07 10.73
N LYS A 94 -1.66 -16.43 10.37
CA LYS A 94 -2.56 -15.65 9.52
C LYS A 94 -3.57 -14.92 10.41
N PHE A 95 -3.74 -13.62 10.20
CA PHE A 95 -4.72 -12.79 10.93
C PHE A 95 -5.56 -12.01 9.94
N PRO A 96 -6.79 -11.60 10.29
CA PRO A 96 -7.57 -10.74 9.41
C PRO A 96 -6.83 -9.42 9.12
N MET A 97 -6.72 -9.03 7.85
CA MET A 97 -6.09 -7.73 7.50
C MET A 97 -6.91 -6.57 8.08
N ALA A 98 -8.22 -6.78 8.26
CA ALA A 98 -9.09 -5.86 8.98
C ALA A 98 -8.60 -5.57 10.40
N ASP A 99 -8.10 -6.58 11.12
CA ASP A 99 -7.57 -6.42 12.48
C ASP A 99 -6.28 -5.59 12.50
N TYR A 100 -5.35 -5.91 11.59
CA TYR A 100 -4.15 -5.10 11.36
C TYR A 100 -4.50 -3.64 11.06
N ALA A 101 -5.47 -3.40 10.17
CA ALA A 101 -5.92 -2.06 9.85
C ALA A 101 -6.49 -1.32 11.08
N LEU A 102 -7.27 -1.97 11.94
CA LEU A 102 -7.76 -1.33 13.18
C LEU A 102 -6.62 -1.01 14.14
N ALA A 103 -5.66 -1.91 14.29
CA ALA A 103 -4.54 -1.75 15.21
C ALA A 103 -3.65 -0.54 14.86
N HIS A 104 -3.49 -0.26 13.57
CA HIS A 104 -2.63 0.81 13.05
C HIS A 104 -3.38 2.11 12.75
N LEU A 105 -4.65 2.07 12.36
CA LEU A 105 -5.39 3.27 11.96
C LEU A 105 -6.12 3.93 13.11
N LEU A 106 -6.77 3.17 13.99
CA LEU A 106 -7.67 3.76 14.97
C LEU A 106 -6.89 4.49 16.07
N PRO A 107 -7.23 5.76 16.36
CA PRO A 107 -6.48 6.54 17.32
C PRO A 107 -6.73 6.07 18.75
N PHE A 108 -5.67 5.99 19.54
CA PHE A 108 -5.73 5.77 20.97
C PHE A 108 -4.67 6.59 21.70
N ALA A 109 -5.00 7.08 22.90
CA ALA A 109 -4.05 7.79 23.75
C ALA A 109 -3.35 6.83 24.70
N GLU A 110 -2.05 7.05 24.85
CA GLU A 110 -1.25 6.61 25.98
C GLU A 110 -1.07 7.82 26.91
N PRO A 111 -1.85 7.93 28.00
CA PRO A 111 -1.93 9.15 28.79
C PRO A 111 -0.57 9.64 29.30
N GLY A 112 -0.23 10.89 28.98
CA GLY A 112 1.06 11.51 29.34
C GLY A 112 2.24 11.08 28.46
N VAL A 113 1.99 10.36 27.38
CA VAL A 113 3.03 9.90 26.44
C VAL A 113 2.77 10.41 25.02
N GLN A 114 1.75 9.90 24.34
CA GLN A 114 1.45 10.26 22.94
C GLN A 114 0.06 9.76 22.50
N VAL A 115 -0.37 10.21 21.34
CA VAL A 115 -1.47 9.61 20.58
C VAL A 115 -0.91 8.71 19.47
N ASN A 116 -1.36 7.46 19.44
CA ASN A 116 -1.03 6.51 18.40
C ASN A 116 -2.16 6.42 17.37
N GLY A 117 -1.86 5.94 16.16
CA GLY A 117 -2.82 5.82 15.06
C GLY A 117 -3.05 7.13 14.31
N VAL A 118 -4.14 7.22 13.55
CA VAL A 118 -4.50 8.43 12.80
C VAL A 118 -5.29 9.36 13.70
N MET A 119 -4.66 10.44 14.16
CA MET A 119 -5.35 11.48 14.94
C MET A 119 -6.61 11.99 14.22
N ARG A 120 -7.64 12.33 15.00
CA ARG A 120 -8.95 12.84 14.56
C ARG A 120 -9.78 11.85 13.73
N LEU A 121 -9.29 10.64 13.48
CA LEU A 121 -10.05 9.60 12.79
C LEU A 121 -11.13 9.04 13.71
N ARG A 122 -12.36 8.95 13.19
CA ARG A 122 -13.52 8.40 13.90
C ARG A 122 -14.21 7.31 13.10
N VAL A 123 -14.79 6.37 13.82
CA VAL A 123 -15.70 5.38 13.24
C VAL A 123 -17.09 5.99 13.14
N SER A 124 -17.49 6.38 11.94
CA SER A 124 -18.83 6.94 11.69
C SER A 124 -19.91 5.88 11.46
N GLY A 125 -19.51 4.63 11.18
CA GLY A 125 -20.46 3.53 11.09
C GLY A 125 -19.88 2.22 10.56
N VAL A 126 -20.69 1.16 10.68
CA VAL A 126 -20.39 -0.17 10.14
C VAL A 126 -21.55 -0.63 9.27
N ARG A 127 -21.27 -1.02 8.02
CA ARG A 127 -22.26 -1.54 7.06
C ARG A 127 -21.74 -2.79 6.39
N LYS A 128 -22.23 -3.97 6.81
CA LYS A 128 -21.77 -5.27 6.28
C LYS A 128 -20.24 -5.39 6.41
N ALA A 129 -19.52 -5.52 5.29
CA ALA A 129 -18.06 -5.61 5.22
C ALA A 129 -17.37 -4.24 5.13
N ASP A 130 -18.10 -3.14 5.30
CA ASP A 130 -17.58 -1.77 5.21
C ASP A 130 -17.53 -1.12 6.60
N LEU A 131 -16.36 -0.60 6.95
CA LEU A 131 -16.15 0.32 8.07
C LEU A 131 -16.06 1.74 7.52
N GLN A 132 -16.94 2.62 7.98
CA GLN A 132 -16.98 4.02 7.58
C GLN A 132 -16.13 4.84 8.54
N LEU A 133 -15.20 5.59 7.96
CA LEU A 133 -14.27 6.43 8.67
C LEU A 133 -14.45 7.88 8.24
N GLU A 134 -14.27 8.79 9.19
CA GLU A 134 -14.24 10.22 8.92
C GLU A 134 -13.17 10.91 9.75
N LEU A 135 -12.66 12.02 9.23
CA LEU A 135 -11.74 12.89 9.94
C LEU A 135 -12.56 14.03 10.56
N VAL A 136 -12.68 14.03 11.89
CA VAL A 136 -13.59 14.94 12.61
C VAL A 136 -13.25 16.41 12.30
N GLY A 137 -14.28 17.22 12.04
CA GLY A 137 -14.15 18.65 11.76
C GLY A 137 -13.79 19.02 10.31
N THR A 138 -13.63 18.07 9.39
CA THR A 138 -13.14 18.35 8.01
C THR A 138 -14.10 17.97 6.87
N GLY A 139 -15.02 17.03 7.12
CA GLY A 139 -15.88 16.45 6.08
C GLY A 139 -15.21 15.34 5.25
N SER A 140 -13.93 15.07 5.46
CA SER A 140 -13.19 14.00 4.79
C SER A 140 -13.66 12.62 5.25
N ARG A 141 -13.83 11.71 4.30
CA ARG A 141 -14.40 10.37 4.54
C ARG A 141 -13.70 9.31 3.75
N LEU A 142 -13.67 8.10 4.29
CA LEU A 142 -13.13 6.92 3.64
C LEU A 142 -13.86 5.68 4.14
N VAL A 143 -13.90 4.63 3.33
CA VAL A 143 -14.41 3.32 3.73
C VAL A 143 -13.28 2.31 3.67
N LEU A 144 -13.09 1.55 4.74
CA LEU A 144 -12.33 0.30 4.69
C LEU A 144 -13.29 -0.84 4.39
N ARG A 145 -13.08 -1.51 3.25
CA ARG A 145 -13.81 -2.72 2.89
C ARG A 145 -12.95 -3.92 3.21
N GLY A 146 -13.38 -4.69 4.20
CA GLY A 146 -12.78 -5.99 4.52
C GLY A 146 -13.25 -7.08 3.55
N ALA A 147 -12.63 -8.25 3.65
CA ALA A 147 -13.06 -9.43 2.91
C ALA A 147 -14.49 -9.89 3.30
N GLN A 148 -15.04 -10.79 2.49
CA GLN A 148 -16.34 -11.37 2.78
C GLN A 148 -16.32 -12.05 4.16
N GLY A 149 -17.29 -11.71 5.01
CA GLY A 149 -17.39 -12.26 6.36
C GLY A 149 -16.66 -11.44 7.44
N THR A 150 -15.96 -10.35 7.09
CA THR A 150 -15.37 -9.46 8.10
C THR A 150 -16.43 -8.95 9.07
N ARG A 151 -16.20 -9.15 10.37
CA ARG A 151 -17.10 -8.76 11.46
C ARG A 151 -16.57 -7.52 12.18
N TRP A 152 -16.61 -6.36 11.53
CA TRP A 152 -16.06 -5.10 12.06
C TRP A 152 -16.46 -4.79 13.50
N ARG A 153 -17.74 -4.95 13.86
CA ARG A 153 -18.20 -4.68 15.24
C ARG A 153 -17.53 -5.58 16.29
N HIS A 154 -17.23 -6.82 15.92
CA HIS A 154 -16.55 -7.76 16.80
C HIS A 154 -15.08 -7.35 16.98
N LEU A 155 -14.39 -7.08 15.88
CA LEU A 155 -13.00 -6.62 15.89
C LEU A 155 -12.82 -5.29 16.65
N LEU A 156 -13.74 -4.33 16.46
CA LEU A 156 -13.75 -3.07 17.22
C LEU A 156 -13.90 -3.31 18.72
N ALA A 157 -14.78 -4.24 19.12
CA ALA A 157 -15.00 -4.55 20.53
C ALA A 157 -13.81 -5.28 21.17
N GLU A 158 -13.14 -6.15 20.42
CA GLU A 158 -11.90 -6.81 20.86
C GLU A 158 -10.78 -5.79 21.01
N ARG A 159 -10.55 -4.96 19.97
CA ARG A 159 -9.53 -3.91 20.01
C ARG A 159 -9.74 -2.93 21.17
N ARG A 160 -10.98 -2.54 21.43
CA ARG A 160 -11.34 -1.71 22.59
C ARG A 160 -10.92 -2.37 23.89
N ARG A 161 -11.30 -3.63 24.09
CA ARG A 161 -10.97 -4.39 25.29
C ARG A 161 -9.46 -4.48 25.50
N ASP A 162 -8.71 -4.82 24.46
CA ASP A 162 -7.25 -4.97 24.55
C ASP A 162 -6.56 -3.66 24.95
N LEU A 163 -7.02 -2.52 24.43
CA LEU A 163 -6.49 -1.20 24.81
C LEU A 163 -6.86 -0.83 26.24
N GLU A 164 -8.12 -1.01 26.63
CA GLU A 164 -8.61 -0.67 27.97
C GLU A 164 -7.94 -1.56 29.05
N GLU A 165 -7.74 -2.85 28.79
CA GLU A 165 -6.97 -3.76 29.66
C GLU A 165 -5.50 -3.34 29.78
N GLY A 166 -4.93 -2.72 28.74
CA GLY A 166 -3.60 -2.13 28.74
C GLY A 166 -3.51 -0.74 29.38
N GLY A 167 -4.62 -0.17 29.87
CA GLY A 167 -4.67 1.18 30.43
C GLY A 167 -4.60 2.30 29.38
N LEU A 168 -4.86 1.98 28.12
CA LEU A 168 -4.89 2.90 26.98
C LEU A 168 -6.32 3.37 26.70
N LEU A 169 -6.45 4.54 26.06
CA LEU A 169 -7.76 5.17 25.83
C LEU A 169 -8.11 5.19 24.33
N PRO A 170 -9.07 4.36 23.87
CA PRO A 170 -9.65 4.48 22.54
C PRO A 170 -10.24 5.87 22.27
N LEU A 171 -9.85 6.52 21.17
CA LEU A 171 -10.36 7.86 20.81
C LEU A 171 -11.31 7.85 19.60
N TRP A 172 -11.43 6.72 18.89
CA TRP A 172 -12.15 6.65 17.62
C TRP A 172 -13.68 6.75 17.72
N ASP A 173 -14.25 6.68 18.93
CA ASP A 173 -15.69 6.82 19.19
C ASP A 173 -16.03 8.21 19.80
N GLU A 174 -15.04 9.08 19.99
CA GLU A 174 -15.23 10.42 20.53
C GLU A 174 -15.87 11.36 19.50
N ALA A 175 -16.85 12.16 19.93
CA ALA A 175 -17.60 13.03 19.02
C ALA A 175 -16.77 14.21 18.48
N GLU A 176 -15.79 14.67 19.24
CA GLU A 176 -14.96 15.83 18.95
C GLU A 176 -13.47 15.48 19.05
N VAL A 177 -12.60 16.42 18.67
CA VAL A 177 -11.15 16.30 18.89
C VAL A 177 -10.89 16.34 20.40
N THR A 178 -10.14 15.36 20.90
CA THR A 178 -9.86 15.23 22.33
C THR A 178 -8.70 16.12 22.77
N SER A 179 -8.58 16.37 24.08
CA SER A 179 -7.43 17.10 24.64
C SER A 179 -6.10 16.38 24.38
N TYR A 180 -6.09 15.04 24.37
CA TYR A 180 -4.90 14.24 24.05
C TYR A 180 -4.41 14.49 22.64
N GLU A 181 -5.31 14.51 21.65
CA GLU A 181 -4.97 14.81 20.26
C GLU A 181 -4.47 16.25 20.10
N LEU A 182 -5.10 17.22 20.78
CA LEU A 182 -4.66 18.62 20.72
C LEU A 182 -3.30 18.85 21.39
N GLU A 183 -2.99 18.11 22.44
CA GLU A 183 -1.69 18.18 23.13
C GLU A 183 -0.59 17.58 22.25
N ASP A 184 -0.81 16.37 21.73
CA ASP A 184 0.13 15.66 20.84
C ASP A 184 0.39 16.47 19.56
N GLU A 185 -0.66 17.00 18.93
CA GLU A 185 -0.54 17.86 17.74
C GLU A 185 0.29 19.13 18.01
N ARG A 186 0.21 19.71 19.22
CA ARG A 186 1.02 20.88 19.60
C ARG A 186 2.48 20.51 19.85
N GLU A 187 2.71 19.38 20.53
CA GLU A 187 4.05 18.89 20.83
C GLU A 187 4.81 18.50 19.55
N PHE A 188 4.11 17.84 18.62
CA PHE A 188 4.66 17.33 17.37
C PHE A 188 4.22 18.13 16.13
N ALA A 189 3.94 19.43 16.29
CA ALA A 189 3.41 20.28 15.22
C ALA A 189 4.23 20.26 13.92
N SER A 190 5.57 20.16 14.01
CA SER A 190 6.44 20.05 12.84
C SER A 190 6.27 18.73 12.09
N LEU A 191 6.04 17.61 12.80
CA LEU A 191 5.79 16.31 12.20
C LEU A 191 4.40 16.26 11.55
N VAL A 192 3.40 16.88 12.18
CA VAL A 192 2.06 17.03 11.61
C VAL A 192 2.13 17.85 10.32
N GLN A 193 2.83 18.99 10.33
CA GLN A 193 3.02 19.81 9.12
C GLN A 193 3.74 19.02 8.02
N THR A 194 4.81 18.31 8.35
CA THR A 194 5.54 17.48 7.38
C THR A 194 4.63 16.40 6.78
N GLY A 195 3.78 15.78 7.59
CA GLY A 195 2.78 14.82 7.11
C GLY A 195 1.75 15.45 6.16
N ASN A 196 1.33 16.68 6.44
CA ASN A 196 0.42 17.44 5.57
C ASN A 196 1.10 17.84 4.26
N ASP A 197 2.37 18.22 4.30
CA ASP A 197 3.17 18.55 3.11
C ASP A 197 3.33 17.32 2.17
N LEU A 198 3.36 16.11 2.74
CA LEU A 198 3.39 14.84 2.01
C LEU A 198 2.01 14.29 1.63
N ALA A 199 0.92 14.96 1.99
CA ALA A 199 -0.43 14.42 1.82
C ALA A 199 -0.80 14.13 0.36
N TRP A 200 -0.36 14.99 -0.56
CA TRP A 200 -0.61 14.82 -2.00
C TRP A 200 0.04 13.53 -2.52
N LEU A 201 1.25 13.20 -2.05
CA LEU A 201 2.02 12.04 -2.48
C LEU A 201 1.37 10.77 -1.93
N GLY A 202 1.09 10.73 -0.62
CA GLY A 202 0.47 9.57 0.02
C GLY A 202 -0.91 9.22 -0.53
N SER A 203 -1.77 10.22 -0.66
CA SER A 203 -3.09 10.06 -1.29
C SER A 203 -2.98 9.63 -2.74
N GLY A 204 -2.12 10.30 -3.52
CA GLY A 204 -1.90 9.97 -4.93
C GLY A 204 -1.43 8.53 -5.14
N LEU A 205 -0.55 8.03 -4.27
CA LEU A 205 -0.08 6.65 -4.25
C LEU A 205 -1.17 5.66 -3.84
N LEU A 206 -1.98 5.98 -2.82
CA LEU A 206 -3.11 5.14 -2.41
C LEU A 206 -4.14 4.97 -3.55
N ARG A 207 -4.46 6.05 -4.26
CA ARG A 207 -5.36 6.02 -5.44
C ARG A 207 -4.81 5.21 -6.61
N ARG A 208 -3.49 4.98 -6.62
CA ARG A 208 -2.74 4.26 -7.65
C ARG A 208 -2.04 3.02 -7.10
N ILE A 209 -2.57 2.45 -6.01
CA ILE A 209 -1.90 1.38 -5.26
C ILE A 209 -1.61 0.13 -6.10
N ALA A 210 -2.44 -0.13 -7.11
CA ALA A 210 -2.28 -1.30 -7.96
C ALA A 210 -1.11 -1.17 -8.96
N ILE A 211 -0.47 0.01 -9.09
CA ILE A 211 0.78 0.13 -9.87
C ILE A 211 1.84 -0.82 -9.32
N PHE A 212 1.97 -0.89 -7.98
CA PHE A 212 2.93 -1.78 -7.31
C PHE A 212 2.67 -3.24 -7.65
N GLN A 213 1.41 -3.66 -7.69
CA GLN A 213 1.05 -5.03 -8.04
C GLN A 213 1.19 -5.31 -9.53
N ASN A 214 0.84 -4.37 -10.41
CA ASN A 214 0.67 -4.65 -11.84
C ASN A 214 1.90 -4.36 -12.69
N PHE A 215 2.73 -3.41 -12.26
CA PHE A 215 3.87 -2.92 -13.04
C PHE A 215 5.23 -3.10 -12.36
N SER A 216 5.25 -3.64 -11.14
CA SER A 216 6.50 -4.08 -10.50
C SER A 216 6.66 -5.61 -10.58
N THR A 217 7.90 -6.05 -10.38
CA THR A 217 8.26 -7.46 -10.22
C THR A 217 8.52 -7.83 -8.75
N ALA A 218 8.19 -6.93 -7.82
CA ALA A 218 8.41 -7.15 -6.40
C ALA A 218 7.37 -8.10 -5.81
N TYR A 219 7.84 -9.01 -4.96
CA TYR A 219 6.95 -9.91 -4.19
C TYR A 219 6.59 -9.32 -2.82
N SER A 220 7.29 -8.26 -2.39
CA SER A 220 7.03 -7.55 -1.13
C SER A 220 7.24 -6.05 -1.32
N THR A 221 6.32 -5.27 -0.76
CA THR A 221 6.34 -3.80 -0.75
C THR A 221 6.25 -3.33 0.70
N ARG A 222 7.19 -2.49 1.12
CA ARG A 222 7.19 -1.83 2.44
C ARG A 222 7.29 -0.33 2.24
N SER A 223 6.65 0.46 3.10
CA SER A 223 6.78 1.91 3.03
C SER A 223 6.78 2.59 4.38
N TRP A 224 7.51 3.68 4.50
CA TRP A 224 7.51 4.50 5.71
C TRP A 224 7.90 5.93 5.36
N VAL A 225 7.67 6.83 6.31
CA VAL A 225 8.05 8.24 6.18
C VAL A 225 9.22 8.53 7.11
N THR A 226 10.22 9.26 6.65
CA THR A 226 11.34 9.76 7.45
C THR A 226 11.61 11.21 7.07
N GLY A 227 11.31 12.14 7.98
CA GLY A 227 11.32 13.56 7.64
C GLY A 227 10.31 13.85 6.51
N ASP A 228 10.78 14.54 5.48
CA ASP A 228 10.05 14.89 4.25
C ASP A 228 10.17 13.83 3.13
N GLU A 229 10.71 12.65 3.44
CA GLU A 229 10.86 11.56 2.48
C GLU A 229 9.86 10.43 2.76
N TRP A 230 9.09 10.05 1.72
CA TRP A 230 8.34 8.80 1.70
C TRP A 230 9.16 7.72 1.02
N ILE A 231 9.52 6.70 1.77
CA ILE A 231 10.42 5.64 1.33
C ILE A 231 9.60 4.40 1.01
N PHE A 232 9.86 3.80 -0.16
CA PHE A 232 9.35 2.51 -0.59
C PHE A 232 10.49 1.53 -0.79
N GLU A 233 10.39 0.34 -0.21
CA GLU A 233 11.25 -0.81 -0.51
C GLU A 233 10.45 -1.88 -1.26
N LEU A 234 10.94 -2.22 -2.44
CA LEU A 234 10.38 -3.22 -3.34
C LEU A 234 11.36 -4.40 -3.45
N ASP A 235 11.04 -5.50 -2.77
CA ASP A 235 11.89 -6.70 -2.76
C ASP A 235 11.54 -7.63 -3.93
N THR A 236 12.54 -7.90 -4.78
CA THR A 236 12.43 -8.71 -5.99
C THR A 236 13.33 -9.94 -5.88
N HIS A 237 12.81 -11.09 -6.29
CA HIS A 237 13.55 -12.34 -6.28
C HIS A 237 14.69 -12.30 -7.31
N ARG A 238 15.86 -12.85 -6.96
CA ARG A 238 17.07 -12.81 -7.80
C ARG A 238 16.95 -13.37 -9.22
N ASN A 239 15.99 -14.26 -9.47
CA ASN A 239 15.78 -14.84 -10.80
C ASN A 239 14.78 -14.05 -11.66
N VAL A 240 14.28 -12.93 -11.14
CA VAL A 240 13.32 -12.06 -11.80
C VAL A 240 14.01 -10.72 -12.10
N PRO A 241 13.83 -10.14 -13.30
CA PRO A 241 14.38 -8.83 -13.61
C PRO A 241 13.71 -7.75 -12.73
N LEU A 242 14.47 -6.72 -12.35
CA LEU A 242 13.94 -5.63 -11.51
C LEU A 242 12.91 -4.76 -12.23
N ASP A 243 13.04 -4.60 -13.55
CA ASP A 243 12.15 -3.81 -14.42
C ASP A 243 11.78 -2.42 -13.86
N HIS A 244 12.72 -1.76 -13.15
CA HIS A 244 12.46 -0.50 -12.46
C HIS A 244 12.02 0.61 -13.42
N ASP A 245 12.57 0.67 -14.64
CA ASP A 245 12.22 1.70 -15.61
C ASP A 245 10.75 1.58 -16.05
N ALA A 246 10.26 0.35 -16.29
CA ALA A 246 8.87 0.12 -16.65
C ALA A 246 7.91 0.51 -15.52
N PHE A 247 8.28 0.25 -14.26
CA PHE A 247 7.53 0.71 -13.11
C PHE A 247 7.52 2.24 -13.01
N LEU A 248 8.69 2.88 -13.13
CA LEU A 248 8.86 4.32 -13.00
C LEU A 248 8.11 5.08 -14.12
N ASP A 249 8.12 4.57 -15.35
CA ASP A 249 7.37 5.13 -16.47
C ASP A 249 5.86 5.14 -16.17
N ARG A 250 5.33 4.09 -15.52
CA ARG A 250 3.92 4.02 -15.14
C ARG A 250 3.59 4.94 -13.98
N LEU A 251 4.47 5.00 -12.98
CA LEU A 251 4.33 5.90 -11.84
C LEU A 251 4.34 7.37 -12.28
N MET A 252 5.12 7.73 -13.30
CA MET A 252 5.25 9.11 -13.81
C MET A 252 4.42 9.38 -15.07
N ASP A 253 3.53 8.48 -15.49
CA ASP A 253 2.68 8.65 -16.66
C ASP A 253 1.88 9.97 -16.55
N GLU A 254 1.85 10.77 -17.62
CA GLU A 254 1.28 12.13 -17.58
C GLU A 254 -0.24 12.15 -17.37
N ILE A 255 -0.92 11.05 -17.69
CA ILE A 255 -2.38 10.96 -17.66
C ILE A 255 -2.82 10.16 -16.43
N TRP A 256 -2.11 9.07 -16.13
CA TRP A 256 -2.52 8.08 -15.13
C TRP A 256 -1.62 8.06 -13.90
N GLY A 257 -0.38 8.52 -14.02
CA GLY A 257 0.62 8.52 -12.96
C GLY A 257 0.47 9.72 -12.04
N LEU A 258 1.56 9.97 -11.31
CA LEU A 258 1.74 11.12 -10.45
C LEU A 258 2.61 12.17 -11.17
N PRO A 259 2.45 13.45 -10.84
CA PRO A 259 3.24 14.55 -11.40
C PRO A 259 4.66 14.58 -10.82
N LEU A 260 5.40 13.48 -11.00
CA LEU A 260 6.73 13.25 -10.48
C LEU A 260 7.80 13.45 -11.56
N ARG A 261 9.04 13.73 -11.11
CA ARG A 261 10.27 13.72 -11.90
C ARG A 261 11.39 13.07 -11.08
N ILE A 262 12.29 12.35 -11.74
CA ILE A 262 13.49 11.80 -11.10
C ILE A 262 14.50 12.93 -10.90
N THR A 263 14.97 13.12 -9.66
CA THR A 263 16.01 14.12 -9.34
C THR A 263 17.36 13.47 -9.06
N ARG A 264 17.37 12.27 -8.49
CA ARG A 264 18.60 11.50 -8.24
C ARG A 264 18.37 10.02 -8.55
N ARG A 265 19.40 9.35 -9.05
CA ARG A 265 19.41 7.90 -9.31
C ARG A 265 20.73 7.27 -8.89
N TYR A 266 20.63 6.09 -8.29
CA TYR A 266 21.75 5.21 -7.95
C TYR A 266 21.35 3.82 -8.45
N CYS A 267 22.00 3.32 -9.49
CA CYS A 267 21.60 2.08 -10.16
C CYS A 267 22.78 1.12 -10.25
N ASP A 268 22.63 -0.05 -9.62
CA ASP A 268 23.64 -1.10 -9.54
C ASP A 268 23.33 -2.28 -10.49
N CYS A 269 22.40 -2.12 -11.44
CA CYS A 269 22.06 -3.17 -12.42
C CYS A 269 23.25 -3.62 -13.28
N ASN A 270 24.32 -2.83 -13.39
CA ASN A 270 25.54 -3.24 -14.11
C ASN A 270 26.45 -4.14 -13.27
N LEU A 271 26.15 -4.35 -11.98
CA LEU A 271 26.97 -5.12 -11.05
C LEU A 271 26.41 -6.53 -10.78
N LEU A 272 25.26 -6.90 -11.37
CA LEU A 272 24.46 -8.10 -11.05
C LEU A 272 25.26 -9.42 -10.96
N ASP A 273 26.38 -9.55 -11.69
CA ASP A 273 27.21 -10.76 -11.72
C ASP A 273 28.23 -10.90 -10.57
N THR A 274 28.41 -9.87 -9.73
CA THR A 274 29.60 -9.76 -8.85
C THR A 274 29.37 -9.83 -7.34
N ALA A 275 28.14 -9.70 -6.84
CA ALA A 275 27.86 -9.70 -5.40
C ALA A 275 26.48 -10.29 -5.05
N ARG A 276 26.34 -10.65 -3.76
CA ARG A 276 25.10 -11.17 -3.19
C ARG A 276 24.20 -10.00 -2.80
N GLY A 277 23.28 -9.67 -3.70
CA GLY A 277 22.24 -8.68 -3.47
C GLY A 277 22.66 -7.25 -3.82
N TYR A 278 21.73 -6.51 -4.40
CA TYR A 278 21.93 -5.15 -4.90
C TYR A 278 20.66 -4.31 -4.73
N GLN A 279 20.83 -2.99 -4.74
CA GLN A 279 19.71 -2.05 -4.63
C GLN A 279 19.85 -0.93 -5.66
N CYS A 280 18.81 -0.69 -6.44
CA CYS A 280 18.67 0.54 -7.21
C CYS A 280 17.78 1.52 -6.45
N THR A 281 18.23 2.76 -6.28
CA THR A 281 17.53 3.80 -5.53
C THR A 281 17.25 4.99 -6.42
N PHE A 282 15.99 5.42 -6.47
CA PHE A 282 15.56 6.62 -7.18
C PHE A 282 14.91 7.59 -6.21
N TYR A 283 15.22 8.87 -6.37
CA TYR A 283 14.58 9.96 -5.66
C TYR A 283 13.72 10.72 -6.67
N LEU A 284 12.44 10.84 -6.35
CA LEU A 284 11.46 11.54 -7.16
C LEU A 284 10.89 12.71 -6.35
N GLU A 285 10.70 13.82 -7.03
CA GLU A 285 10.05 15.01 -6.49
C GLU A 285 8.89 15.40 -7.40
N HIS A 286 8.03 16.28 -6.91
CA HIS A 286 7.00 16.88 -7.74
C HIS A 286 7.62 17.65 -8.94
N ARG A 287 6.92 17.67 -10.07
CA ARG A 287 7.34 18.40 -11.30
C ARG A 287 7.38 19.91 -11.08
N HIS A 288 6.45 20.43 -10.28
CA HIS A 288 6.49 21.81 -9.79
C HIS A 288 7.43 21.91 -8.58
N PRO A 289 8.46 22.78 -8.61
CA PRO A 289 9.49 22.84 -7.58
C PRO A 289 8.99 23.36 -6.22
N ASP A 290 7.85 24.05 -6.19
CA ASP A 290 7.28 24.64 -4.98
C ASP A 290 6.41 23.65 -4.19
N VAL A 291 6.18 22.45 -4.71
CA VAL A 291 5.42 21.41 -4.02
C VAL A 291 6.39 20.53 -3.23
N PRO A 292 6.34 20.56 -1.89
CA PRO A 292 7.28 19.83 -1.05
C PRO A 292 7.07 18.31 -1.11
N GLY A 293 8.10 17.58 -0.70
CA GLY A 293 8.06 16.14 -0.53
C GLY A 293 8.92 15.37 -1.52
N VAL A 294 9.60 14.35 -1.00
CA VAL A 294 10.44 13.44 -1.77
C VAL A 294 9.88 12.03 -1.67
N MET A 295 9.81 11.33 -2.79
CA MET A 295 9.61 9.89 -2.82
C MET A 295 10.95 9.21 -3.07
N GLN A 296 11.38 8.36 -2.15
CA GLN A 296 12.49 7.46 -2.37
C GLN A 296 11.94 6.07 -2.70
N ILE A 297 12.33 5.50 -3.84
CA ILE A 297 11.99 4.12 -4.18
C ILE A 297 13.26 3.28 -4.33
N ARG A 298 13.27 2.17 -3.60
CA ARG A 298 14.40 1.24 -3.49
C ARG A 298 13.99 -0.11 -4.06
N PHE A 299 14.53 -0.44 -5.23
CA PHE A 299 14.38 -1.74 -5.86
C PHE A 299 15.47 -2.65 -5.33
N ARG A 300 15.10 -3.59 -4.46
CA ARG A 300 16.01 -4.55 -3.84
C ARG A 300 15.96 -5.85 -4.62
N TRP A 301 17.13 -6.41 -4.87
CA TRP A 301 17.28 -7.65 -5.62
C TRP A 301 18.15 -8.62 -4.83
N GLY A 302 17.71 -9.87 -4.70
CA GLY A 302 18.50 -10.87 -3.97
C GLY A 302 17.77 -12.18 -3.73
N ASP A 303 18.39 -13.05 -2.93
CA ASP A 303 17.67 -14.17 -2.34
C ASP A 303 16.49 -13.61 -1.52
N PRO A 304 15.37 -14.34 -1.40
CA PRO A 304 14.24 -13.84 -0.64
C PRO A 304 14.69 -13.41 0.74
N VAL A 305 14.42 -12.13 1.09
CA VAL A 305 14.77 -11.53 2.38
C VAL A 305 14.24 -12.36 3.55
N TYR A 306 13.24 -13.20 3.28
CA TYR A 306 12.50 -13.90 4.30
C TYR A 306 12.37 -15.42 4.12
N GLY A 307 13.29 -16.05 3.37
CA GLY A 307 13.44 -17.51 3.26
C GLY A 307 12.86 -18.10 1.98
N ASP A 308 13.08 -19.40 1.75
CA ASP A 308 12.74 -20.06 0.48
C ASP A 308 11.23 -20.33 0.31
N ASP A 309 10.42 -20.18 1.36
CA ASP A 309 8.97 -20.49 1.41
C ASP A 309 8.06 -19.29 1.11
N VAL A 310 8.61 -18.17 0.61
CA VAL A 310 7.83 -16.94 0.38
C VAL A 310 6.64 -17.16 -0.56
N ARG A 311 6.82 -17.98 -1.61
CA ARG A 311 5.71 -18.27 -2.53
C ARG A 311 4.57 -18.98 -1.82
N ASP A 312 4.86 -20.04 -1.07
CA ASP A 312 3.85 -20.83 -0.36
C ASP A 312 3.08 -19.96 0.64
N ARG A 313 3.76 -19.05 1.34
CA ARG A 313 3.10 -18.09 2.25
C ARG A 313 2.16 -17.13 1.55
N LEU A 314 2.54 -16.63 0.37
CA LEU A 314 1.68 -15.74 -0.39
C LEU A 314 0.51 -16.50 -1.02
N GLU A 315 0.71 -17.76 -1.44
CA GLU A 315 -0.38 -18.67 -1.82
C GLU A 315 -1.37 -18.86 -0.66
N ASP A 316 -0.87 -19.08 0.57
CA ASP A 316 -1.69 -19.19 1.79
C ASP A 316 -2.44 -17.89 2.15
N LEU A 317 -1.99 -16.74 1.65
CA LEU A 317 -2.65 -15.44 1.80
C LEU A 317 -3.60 -15.10 0.64
N ASP A 318 -3.90 -16.08 -0.21
CA ASP A 318 -4.81 -15.94 -1.35
C ASP A 318 -4.26 -15.00 -2.45
N ALA A 319 -2.93 -14.91 -2.61
CA ALA A 319 -2.31 -14.13 -3.68
C ALA A 319 -2.63 -14.69 -5.08
N ASP A 320 -2.76 -13.78 -6.04
CA ASP A 320 -3.07 -14.11 -7.42
C ASP A 320 -1.96 -14.97 -8.06
N GLN A 321 -2.35 -16.06 -8.73
CA GLN A 321 -1.40 -17.03 -9.27
C GLN A 321 -0.61 -16.48 -10.47
N ASP A 322 -1.24 -15.68 -11.34
CA ASP A 322 -0.56 -15.09 -12.48
C ASP A 322 0.49 -14.07 -12.01
N TRP A 323 0.17 -13.31 -10.94
CA TRP A 323 1.14 -12.45 -10.27
C TRP A 323 2.30 -13.25 -9.65
N LEU A 324 2.01 -14.30 -8.89
CA LEU A 324 3.03 -15.14 -8.26
C LEU A 324 3.95 -15.78 -9.29
N ASP A 325 3.44 -16.24 -10.42
CA ASP A 325 4.23 -16.81 -11.52
C ASP A 325 5.17 -15.78 -12.15
N ARG A 326 4.79 -14.50 -12.13
CA ARG A 326 5.63 -13.40 -12.61
C ARG A 326 6.72 -13.02 -11.60
N VAL A 327 6.39 -12.89 -10.31
CA VAL A 327 7.31 -12.33 -9.29
C VAL A 327 8.11 -13.39 -8.52
N LEU A 328 7.61 -14.63 -8.48
CA LEU A 328 8.22 -15.78 -7.79
C LEU A 328 8.02 -17.05 -8.64
N PRO A 329 8.61 -17.12 -9.86
CA PRO A 329 8.43 -18.26 -10.75
C PRO A 329 8.92 -19.55 -10.09
N ARG A 330 8.11 -20.61 -10.17
CA ARG A 330 8.52 -21.94 -9.71
C ARG A 330 9.77 -22.36 -10.48
N ARG A 331 10.80 -22.81 -9.77
CA ARG A 331 12.00 -23.36 -10.40
C ARG A 331 11.57 -24.51 -11.31
N SER A 332 11.68 -24.33 -12.62
CA SER A 332 11.55 -25.42 -13.58
C SER A 332 12.56 -26.49 -13.18
N GLY A 333 12.08 -27.72 -12.94
CA GLY A 333 12.90 -28.82 -12.45
C GLY A 333 14.22 -28.90 -13.22
N ARG A 334 15.34 -28.87 -12.49
CA ARG A 334 16.65 -29.20 -13.03
C ARG A 334 16.51 -30.58 -13.69
N PRO A 335 16.79 -30.75 -15.01
CA PRO A 335 16.80 -32.08 -15.59
C PRO A 335 17.80 -32.90 -14.79
N GLY A 336 17.36 -34.06 -14.30
CA GLY A 336 18.19 -34.97 -13.55
C GLY A 336 19.47 -35.25 -14.34
N GLY A 337 20.57 -34.62 -13.92
CA GLY A 337 21.89 -34.99 -14.35
C GLY A 337 22.15 -36.38 -13.79
N SER A 338 21.78 -37.39 -14.58
CA SER A 338 22.21 -38.77 -14.38
C SER A 338 23.72 -38.75 -14.32
N ALA A 339 24.27 -38.79 -13.10
CA ALA A 339 25.67 -39.05 -12.88
C ALA A 339 25.95 -40.46 -13.39
N VAL A 340 26.38 -40.55 -14.65
CA VAL A 340 27.00 -41.74 -15.21
C VAL A 340 28.24 -42.01 -14.36
N ARG A 341 28.16 -43.01 -13.48
CA ARG A 341 29.31 -43.63 -12.85
C ARG A 341 30.14 -44.29 -13.95
N THR A 342 31.18 -43.63 -14.43
CA THR A 342 32.28 -44.32 -15.10
C THR A 342 33.12 -45.00 -14.04
N GLY A 343 33.00 -46.33 -13.96
CA GLY A 343 33.91 -47.17 -13.21
C GLY A 343 35.33 -47.05 -13.76
N GLY A 344 36.29 -46.97 -12.84
CA GLY A 344 37.70 -47.08 -13.13
C GLY A 344 38.34 -47.96 -12.07
N SER A 345 38.52 -49.23 -12.39
CA SER A 345 39.33 -50.17 -11.63
C SER A 345 40.81 -49.83 -11.80
N ARG A 346 41.57 -49.87 -10.70
CA ARG A 346 42.91 -50.45 -10.65
C ARG A 346 43.13 -51.13 -9.32
#